data_AF-A0A7C6WUY1-F1
#
_entry.id   AF-A0A7C6WUY1-F1
#
_cell.length_a   1.000
_cell.length_b   1.000
_cell.length_c   1.000
_cell.angle_alpha   90.00
_cell.angle_beta   90.00
_cell.angle_gamma   90.00
#
_symmetry.space_group_name_H-M   'P 1'
#
loop_
_entity.id
_entity.type
_entity.pdbx_description
1 polymer ?
#
loop_
_entity_poly.entity_id
_entity_poly.type
_entity_poly.pdbx_seq_one_letter_code
_entity_poly.pdbx_strand_id
1 'polypeptide(L)' 'MMVLFLNQLINGLHVGSIYALIALGYTMVYGIVKLINFAHGDIIMVGAYTAVIALVTLNVSPVLALL' A
#
# COMPACT_ATOMS: atom_id res chain seq x y z
N MET A 1 8.08 29.89 6.11
CA MET A 1 8.69 28.87 6.99
C MET A 1 7.68 28.23 7.93
N MET A 2 7.04 28.99 8.84
CA MET A 2 6.06 28.46 9.81
C MET A 2 4.87 27.72 9.17
N VAL A 3 4.27 28.28 8.13
CA VAL A 3 3.11 27.65 7.44
C VAL A 3 3.48 26.32 6.78
N LEU A 4 4.68 26.22 6.19
CA LEU A 4 5.18 24.99 5.59
C LEU A 4 5.37 23.89 6.66
N PHE A 5 5.91 24.26 7.82
CA PHE A 5 6.07 23.35 8.94
C PHE A 5 4.73 22.82 9.46
N LEU A 6 3.73 23.70 9.63
CA LEU A 6 2.38 23.29 10.03
C LEU A 6 1.74 22.34 9.01
N ASN A 7 1.87 22.64 7.71
CA ASN A 7 1.33 21.75 6.67
C ASN A 7 2.00 20.38 6.69
N GLN A 8 3.32 20.31 6.86
CA GLN A 8 4.02 19.02 6.90
C GLN A 8 3.68 18.24 8.18
N LEU A 9 3.49 18.92 9.30
CA LEU A 9 3.00 18.30 10.54
C LEU A 9 1.62 17.67 10.33
N ILE A 10 0.68 18.43 9.74
CA ILE A 10 -0.68 17.94 9.47
C ILE A 10 -0.65 16.77 8.47
N ASN A 11 0.12 16.88 7.39
CA ASN A 11 0.29 15.79 6.41
C ASN A 11 0.90 14.54 7.04
N GLY A 12 1.91 14.71 7.91
CA GLY A 12 2.54 13.63 8.65
C GLY A 12 1.58 12.94 9.60
N LEU A 13 0.76 13.71 10.34
CA LEU A 13 -0.30 13.15 11.20
C LEU A 13 -1.38 12.44 10.39
N HIS A 14 -1.78 12.99 9.25
CA HIS A 14 -2.78 12.38 8.38
C HIS A 14 -2.31 11.00 7.88
N VAL A 15 -1.16 10.93 7.22
CA VAL A 15 -0.61 9.66 6.72
C VAL A 15 -0.26 8.71 7.87
N GLY A 16 0.31 9.24 8.96
CA GLY A 16 0.66 8.47 10.16
C GLY A 16 -0.55 7.84 10.83
N SER A 17 -1.68 8.54 10.90
CA SER A 17 -2.93 7.99 11.47
C SER A 17 -3.50 6.85 10.63
N ILE A 18 -3.43 6.94 9.29
CA ILE A 18 -3.83 5.87 8.39
C ILE A 18 -2.96 4.63 8.64
N TYR A 19 -1.64 4.79 8.72
CA TYR A 19 -0.74 3.66 9.01
C TYR A 19 -0.93 3.10 10.41
N ALA A 20 -1.20 3.93 11.42
CA ALA A 20 -1.50 3.48 12.77
C ALA A 20 -2.79 2.64 12.82
N LEU A 21 -3.84 3.07 12.11
CA LEU A 21 -5.10 2.32 12.01
C LEU A 21 -4.92 0.99 11.28
N ILE A 22 -4.14 0.98 10.18
CA ILE A 22 -3.80 -0.26 9.46
C ILE A 22 -3.07 -1.24 10.39
N ALA A 23 -2.05 -0.76 11.11
CA ALA A 23 -1.29 -1.56 12.06
C ALA A 23 -2.19 -2.10 13.18
N LEU A 24 -3.08 -1.28 13.73
CA LEU A 24 -4.04 -1.66 14.77
C LEU A 24 -5.03 -2.73 14.25
N GLY A 25 -5.55 -2.58 13.03
CA GLY A 25 -6.38 -3.59 12.38
C GLY A 25 -5.66 -4.93 12.26
N TYR A 26 -4.40 -4.92 11.81
CA TYR A 26 -3.59 -6.12 11.71
C TYR A 26 -3.28 -6.75 13.07
N THR A 27 -2.92 -5.98 14.10
CA THR A 27 -2.66 -6.53 15.43
C THR A 27 -3.92 -7.11 16.08
N MET A 28 -5.11 -6.55 15.83
CA MET A 28 -6.37 -7.13 16.29
C MET A 28 -6.66 -8.49 15.62
N VAL A 29 -6.54 -8.57 14.28
CA VAL A 29 -6.78 -9.81 13.54
C VAL A 29 -5.76 -10.89 13.95
N TYR A 30 -4.48 -10.54 14.02
CA TYR A 30 -3.42 -11.47 14.42
C TYR A 30 -3.46 -11.84 15.90
N GLY A 31 -3.90 -10.94 16.78
CA GLY A 31 -4.08 -11.22 18.20
C GLY A 31 -5.10 -12.32 18.48
N ILE A 32 -6.12 -12.45 17.62
CA ILE A 32 -7.16 -13.48 17.73
C ILE A 32 -6.76 -14.76 16.99
N VAL A 33 -6.27 -14.64 15.75
CA VAL A 33 -6.02 -15.80 14.86
C VAL A 33 -4.66 -16.46 15.09
N LYS A 34 -3.69 -15.76 15.70
CA LYS A 34 -2.30 -16.21 15.95
C LYS A 34 -1.51 -16.68 14.71
N LEU A 35 -2.04 -16.47 13.50
CA LEU A 35 -1.38 -16.80 12.24
C LEU A 35 -1.16 -15.52 11.43
N ILE A 36 0.07 -15.30 10.96
CA ILE A 36 0.42 -14.17 10.08
C ILE A 36 -0.14 -14.47 8.69
N ASN A 37 -1.01 -13.60 8.19
CA ASN A 37 -1.60 -13.70 6.86
C ASN A 37 -0.78 -12.86 5.88
N PHE A 38 0.00 -13.51 5.03
CA PHE A 38 0.80 -12.82 4.00
C PHE A 38 0.00 -12.46 2.74
N ALA A 39 -1.32 -12.65 2.71
CA ALA A 39 -2.16 -12.37 1.55
C ALA A 39 -2.00 -10.94 0.99
N HIS A 40 -1.62 -9.97 1.82
CA HIS A 40 -1.33 -8.62 1.34
C HIS A 40 -0.14 -8.60 0.35
N GLY A 41 0.92 -9.36 0.65
CA GLY A 41 2.06 -9.52 -0.24
C GLY A 41 1.71 -10.29 -1.51
N ASP A 42 0.86 -11.32 -1.39
CA ASP A 42 0.42 -12.12 -2.54
C ASP A 42 -0.42 -11.30 -3.53
N ILE A 43 -1.32 -10.46 -3.04
CA ILE A 43 -2.13 -9.57 -3.88
C ILE A 43 -1.25 -8.54 -4.60
N ILE A 44 -0.24 -7.98 -3.92
CA ILE A 44 0.71 -7.05 -4.52
C ILE A 44 1.53 -7.74 -5.62
N MET A 45 2.00 -8.97 -5.36
CA MET A 45 2.73 -9.78 -6.33
C MET A 45 1.90 -10.06 -7.57
N VAL A 46 0.64 -10.50 -7.42
CA VAL A 46 -0.25 -10.76 -8.55
C VAL A 46 -0.47 -9.50 -9.38
N GLY A 47 -0.72 -8.35 -8.73
CA GLY A 47 -0.87 -7.07 -9.43
C GLY A 47 0.38 -6.69 -10.24
N ALA A 48 1.56 -6.76 -9.62
CA ALA A 48 2.83 -6.44 -10.27
C ALA A 48 3.13 -7.39 -11.45
N TYR A 49 2.93 -8.70 -11.28
CA TYR A 49 3.13 -9.67 -12.36
C TYR A 49 2.12 -9.48 -13.49
N THR A 50 0.88 -9.12 -13.19
CA THR A 50 -0.14 -8.84 -14.22
C THR A 50 0.27 -7.64 -15.07
N ALA A 51 0.75 -6.56 -14.45
CA ALA A 51 1.27 -5.39 -15.16
C ALA A 51 2.49 -5.73 -16.04
N VAL A 52 3.43 -6.54 -15.53
CA VAL A 52 4.60 -6.99 -16.28
C VAL A 52 4.20 -7.86 -17.47
N ILE A 53 3.25 -8.79 -17.29
CA ILE A 53 2.76 -9.64 -18.37
C ILE A 53 2.09 -8.78 -19.46
N ALA A 54 1.27 -7.80 -19.07
CA ALA A 54 0.64 -6.89 -20.02
C ALA A 54 1.67 -6.06 -20.82
N LEU A 55 2.74 -5.61 -20.16
CA LEU A 55 3.83 -4.91 -20.83
C LEU A 55 4.60 -5.80 -21.82
N VAL A 56 4.97 -7.00 -21.40
CA VAL A 56 5.87 -7.89 -22.16
C VAL A 56 5.15 -8.65 -23.27
N THR A 57 3.94 -9.16 -23.00
CA THR A 57 3.21 -10.02 -23.95
C THR A 57 2.24 -9.26 -24.84
N LEU A 58 1.56 -8.24 -24.28
CA LEU A 58 0.54 -7.47 -24.99
C LEU A 58 1.09 -6.15 -25.58
N ASN A 59 2.39 -5.84 -25.36
CA ASN A 59 3.03 -4.59 -25.77
C ASN A 59 2.24 -3.34 -25.36
N VAL A 60 1.56 -3.40 -24.21
CA VAL A 60 0.78 -2.28 -23.69
C VAL A 60 1.75 -1.19 -23.25
N SER A 61 1.40 0.08 -23.47
CA SER A 61 2.26 1.19 -23.04
C SER A 61 2.48 1.14 -21.53
N PRO A 62 3.67 1.53 -21.02
CA PRO A 62 3.97 1.46 -19.58
C PRO A 62 2.96 2.22 -18.70
N VAL A 63 2.37 3.29 -19.23
CA VAL A 63 1.36 4.09 -18.53
C VAL A 63 0.04 3.31 -18.39
N LEU A 64 -0.41 2.62 -19.44
CA LEU A 64 -1.64 1.80 -19.36
C LEU A 64 -1.44 0.54 -18.53
N ALA A 65 -0.22 -0.01 -18.47
CA ALA A 65 0.06 -1.22 -17.69
C ALA A 65 0.08 -0.97 -16.17
N LEU A 66 0.31 0.28 -15.74
CA LEU A 66 0.39 0.69 -14.33
C LEU A 66 -0.89 1.34 -13.79
N LEU A 67 -1.84 1.65 -14.66
CA LEU A 67 -3.17 2.19 -14.32
C LEU A 67 -4.17 1.06 -14.08
#